data_AF-A0A2E6QR09-F1
#
_entry.id   AF-A0A2E6QR09-F1
#
_cell.length_a   1.000
_cell.length_b   1.000
_cell.length_c   1.000
_cell.angle_alpha   90.00
_cell.angle_beta   90.00
_cell.angle_gamma   90.00
#
_symmetry.space_group_name_H-M   'P 1'
#
loop_
_entity.id
_entity.type
_entity.pdbx_description
1 polymer ?
#
loop_
_entity_poly.entity_id
_entity_poly.type
_entity_poly.pdbx_seq_one_letter_code
_entity_poly.pdbx_strand_id
1 'polypeptide(L)' 'MKIEFIKWLSRISIILSIFLASFGIYIIIKDAEILEGFMYIFLAFTISIDHWIKLFKNKK' A
#
# COMPACT_ATOMS: atom_id res chain seq x y z
N MET A 1 -16.73 14.32 13.89
CA MET A 1 -17.04 13.80 12.53
C MET A 1 -15.83 13.82 11.57
N LYS A 2 -15.27 14.97 11.14
CA LYS A 2 -14.14 15.00 10.16
C LYS A 2 -12.88 14.22 10.62
N ILE A 3 -12.53 14.27 11.91
CA ILE A 3 -11.29 13.66 12.43
C ILE A 3 -11.39 12.12 12.49
N GLU A 4 -12.54 11.58 12.85
CA GLU A 4 -12.77 10.12 12.88
C GLU A 4 -12.76 9.53 11.48
N PHE A 5 -13.38 10.23 10.52
CA PHE A 5 -13.36 9.82 9.12
C PHE A 5 -11.93 9.71 8.58
N ILE A 6 -11.07 10.70 8.85
CA ILE A 6 -9.66 10.67 8.43
C ILE A 6 -8.90 9.50 9.05
N LYS A 7 -9.16 9.18 10.33
CA LYS A 7 -8.55 8.01 11.01
C LYS A 7 -8.99 6.68 10.40
N TRP A 8 -10.27 6.56 10.06
CA TRP A 8 -10.79 5.37 9.37
C TRP A 8 -10.21 5.21 7.98
N LEU A 9 -10.15 6.30 7.20
CA LEU A 9 -9.58 6.30 5.87
C LEU A 9 -8.09 5.89 5.87
N SER A 10 -7.33 6.37 6.86
CA SER A 10 -5.94 5.96 7.09
C SER A 10 -5.81 4.46 7.36
N ARG A 11 -6.68 3.88 8.20
CA ARG A 11 -6.68 2.43 8.47
C ARG A 11 -7.02 1.62 7.22
N ILE A 12 -8.05 2.04 6.48
CA ILE A 12 -8.47 1.37 5.24
C ILE A 12 -7.35 1.44 4.19
N SER A 13 -6.69 2.60 4.05
CA SER A 13 -5.55 2.76 3.14
C SER A 13 -4.40 1.80 3.45
N ILE A 14 -4.06 1.59 4.72
CA ILE A 14 -3.03 0.61 5.13
C ILE A 14 -3.47 -0.81 4.77
N ILE A 15 -4.71 -1.19 5.08
CA ILE A 15 -5.23 -2.52 4.76
C ILE A 15 -5.19 -2.76 3.24
N LEU A 16 -5.64 -1.77 2.46
CA LEU A 16 -5.65 -1.83 1.00
C LEU A 16 -4.24 -1.96 0.43
N SER A 17 -3.27 -1.23 1.01
CA SER A 17 -1.85 -1.32 0.66
C SER A 17 -1.30 -2.74 0.88
N ILE A 18 -1.57 -3.35 2.04
CA ILE A 18 -1.12 -4.73 2.32
C ILE A 18 -1.73 -5.72 1.34
N PHE A 19 -3.01 -5.56 1.01
CA PHE A 19 -3.71 -6.40 0.03
C PHE A 19 -3.09 -6.27 -1.36
N LEU A 20 -2.86 -5.05 -1.84
CA LEU A 20 -2.27 -4.80 -3.16
C LEU A 20 -0.83 -5.31 -3.26
N ALA A 21 -0.02 -5.15 -2.21
CA ALA A 21 1.34 -5.68 -2.18
C ALA A 21 1.32 -7.21 -2.24
N SER A 22 0.47 -7.85 -1.43
CA SER A 22 0.31 -9.31 -1.42
C SER A 22 -0.19 -9.83 -2.78
N PHE A 23 -1.14 -9.13 -3.39
CA PHE A 23 -1.67 -9.47 -4.70
C PHE A 23 -0.63 -9.32 -5.82
N GLY A 24 0.14 -8.22 -5.81
CA GLY A 24 1.23 -8.05 -6.76
C GLY A 24 2.30 -9.14 -6.64
N ILE A 25 2.67 -9.54 -5.42
CA ILE A 25 3.57 -10.69 -5.20
C ILE A 25 2.96 -11.99 -5.74
N TYR A 26 1.66 -12.21 -5.52
CA TYR A 26 0.95 -13.37 -6.05
C TYR A 26 1.03 -13.44 -7.58
N ILE A 27 0.73 -12.34 -8.28
CA ILE A 27 0.80 -12.24 -9.75
C ILE A 27 2.21 -12.59 -10.25
N ILE A 28 3.26 -12.06 -9.61
CA ILE A 28 4.66 -12.36 -9.98
C ILE A 28 4.96 -13.86 -9.84
N ILE A 29 4.52 -14.48 -8.76
CA ILE A 29 4.86 -15.87 -8.44
C ILE A 29 4.03 -16.87 -9.25
N LYS A 30 2.74 -16.59 -9.47
CA LYS A 30 1.79 -17.55 -10.04
C LYS A 30 1.58 -17.36 -11.53
N ASP A 31 1.47 -16.12 -11.98
CA ASP A 31 1.12 -15.80 -13.35
C ASP A 31 2.36 -15.40 -14.18
N ALA A 32 3.52 -15.28 -13.52
CA ALA A 32 4.81 -14.85 -14.11
C ALA A 32 4.74 -13.47 -14.82
N GLU A 33 3.69 -12.70 -14.55
CA GLU A 33 3.46 -11.37 -15.11
C GLU A 33 4.15 -10.30 -14.26
N ILE A 34 5.46 -10.21 -14.44
CA ILE A 34 6.34 -9.36 -13.64
C ILE A 34 5.92 -7.88 -13.67
N LEU A 35 5.59 -7.35 -14.85
CA LEU A 35 5.22 -5.95 -15.02
C LEU A 35 3.94 -5.60 -14.25
N GLU A 36 2.90 -6.41 -14.39
CA GLU A 36 1.62 -6.22 -13.72
C GLU A 36 1.76 -6.34 -12.20
N GLY A 37 2.49 -7.36 -11.73
CA GLY A 37 2.76 -7.51 -10.31
C GLY A 37 3.54 -6.33 -9.71
N PHE A 38 4.54 -5.79 -10.43
CA PHE A 38 5.21 -4.55 -10.00
C PHE A 38 4.27 -3.36 -9.96
N MET A 39 3.36 -3.22 -10.93
CA MET A 39 2.36 -2.13 -10.92
C MET A 39 1.49 -2.17 -9.66
N TYR A 40 1.02 -3.36 -9.26
CA TYR A 40 0.25 -3.53 -8.02
C TYR A 40 1.07 -3.21 -6.76
N ILE A 41 2.33 -3.63 -6.72
CA ILE A 41 3.24 -3.31 -5.61
C ILE A 41 3.48 -1.79 -5.53
N PHE A 42 3.73 -1.11 -6.66
CA PHE A 42 3.85 0.35 -6.66
C PHE A 42 2.55 1.03 -6.21
N LEU A 43 1.40 0.57 -6.67
CA LEU A 43 0.09 1.09 -6.26
C LEU A 43 -0.09 0.99 -4.74
N ALA A 44 0.34 -0.12 -4.14
CA ALA A 44 0.30 -0.33 -2.70
C ALA A 44 1.07 0.75 -1.93
N PHE A 45 2.27 1.13 -2.40
CA PHE A 45 3.06 2.20 -1.79
C PHE A 45 2.41 3.57 -1.96
N THR A 46 1.85 3.85 -3.14
CA THR A 46 1.22 5.15 -3.45
C THR A 46 -0.02 5.39 -2.59
N ILE A 47 -0.85 4.37 -2.38
CA ILE A 47 -2.11 4.48 -1.60
C ILE A 47 -1.88 4.81 -0.13
N SER A 48 -0.74 4.43 0.43
CA SER A 48 -0.39 4.67 1.83
C SER A 48 0.85 5.54 1.98
N ILE A 49 1.16 6.37 0.98
CA ILE A 49 2.41 7.13 0.88
C ILE A 49 2.67 8.01 2.12
N ASP A 50 1.63 8.61 2.69
CA ASP A 50 1.74 9.42 3.91
C ASP A 50 2.23 8.62 5.13
N HIS A 51 1.86 7.34 5.21
CA HIS A 51 2.33 6.45 6.28
C HIS A 51 3.79 6.04 6.04
N TRP A 52 4.16 5.72 4.80
CA TRP A 52 5.55 5.43 4.45
C TRP A 52 6.45 6.64 4.71
N ILE A 53 6.07 7.83 4.27
CA ILE A 53 6.81 9.08 4.50
C ILE A 53 7.00 9.31 6.01
N LYS A 54 5.98 9.09 6.83
CA LYS A 54 6.11 9.19 8.30
C LYS A 54 7.08 8.15 8.87
N LEU A 55 7.00 6.90 8.42
CA LEU A 55 7.94 5.83 8.82
C LEU A 55 9.39 6.17 8.45
N PHE A 56 9.63 6.70 7.25
CA PHE A 56 10.97 7.08 6.80
C PHE A 56 11.48 8.36 7.46
N LYS A 57 10.60 9.34 7.73
CA LYS A 57 10.95 10.57 8.46
C LYS A 57 11.29 10.32 9.94
N ASN A 58 10.68 9.33 10.57
CA ASN A 58 10.95 8.98 11.97
C ASN A 58 12.27 8.20 12.19
N LYS A 59 13.12 8.07 11.16
CA LYS A 59 14.47 7.50 11.29
C LYS A 59 15.57 8.54 11.61
N LYS A 60 15.22 9.65 12.25
CA LYS A 60 16.18 10.62 12.80
C LYS A 60 16.19 10.56 14.32
#